data_AF-A0A6N3CST6-F1
#
_entry.id   AF-A0A6N3CST6-F1
#
_cell.length_a   1.000
_cell.length_b   1.000
_cell.length_c   1.000
_cell.angle_alpha   90.00
_cell.angle_beta   90.00
_cell.angle_gamma   90.00
#
_symmetry.space_group_name_H-M   'P 1'
#
loop_
_entity.id
_entity.type
_entity.pdbx_description
1 polymer ?
#
loop_
_entity_poly.entity_id
_entity_poly.type
_entity_poly.pdbx_seq_one_letter_code
_entity_poly.pdbx_strand_id
1 'polypeptide(L)'
;MKNENIVRILLLSIGAFLVFIGLFGGIIASGDFLSGGFSVVVGILFLSFSHKIKEIIKEQTIEKNEDATIQNPDKENVIENKIDIDDLIKKSVNITGPTPPSKSKKADKKSPTYIKARKLVDDYVVIDFETTGLSPLDSEILQIGAIKYESNEEIDRIYQNIKPFRSNISKRITKITGLELEDVVNMPTFEDFSPQLMSFISCYTLVAHNAPFDLKFLLHQLNENNIELNQRIRVIDTLPLARRHFETPNHKLITLKDYLNLDNNSHDALEDCLVTNKVYQYIKHENNKIVQVSN
;
A
#
# COMPACT_ATOMS: atom_id res chain seq x y z
N MET A 1 -38.00 24.06 -1.24
CA MET A 1 -37.92 23.21 -0.02
C MET A 1 -36.71 22.26 0.00
N LYS A 2 -36.25 21.65 -1.11
CA LYS A 2 -35.09 20.72 -1.09
C LYS A 2 -33.72 21.39 -0.76
N ASN A 3 -33.44 22.60 -1.25
CA ASN A 3 -32.13 23.25 -1.01
C ASN A 3 -31.91 23.72 0.44
N GLU A 4 -32.95 24.12 1.17
CA GLU A 4 -32.79 24.56 2.57
C GLU A 4 -32.45 23.41 3.52
N ASN A 5 -32.91 22.20 3.23
CA ASN A 5 -32.57 21.00 4.01
C ASN A 5 -31.09 20.60 3.82
N ILE A 6 -30.53 20.82 2.63
CA ILE A 6 -29.11 20.52 2.34
C ILE A 6 -28.19 21.46 3.13
N VAL A 7 -28.48 22.77 3.08
CA VAL A 7 -27.70 23.76 3.84
C VAL A 7 -27.80 23.47 5.34
N ARG A 8 -28.98 23.06 5.83
CA ARG A 8 -29.16 22.66 7.23
C ARG A 8 -28.36 21.40 7.60
N ILE A 9 -28.37 20.35 6.77
CA ILE A 9 -27.60 19.11 7.04
C ILE A 9 -26.09 19.39 7.01
N LEU A 10 -25.62 20.21 6.07
CA LEU A 10 -24.21 20.60 5.97
C LEU A 10 -23.78 21.43 7.20
N LEU A 11 -24.61 22.40 7.61
CA LEU A 11 -24.37 23.22 8.79
C LEU A 11 -24.41 22.41 10.09
N LEU A 12 -25.31 21.42 10.19
CA LEU A 12 -25.37 20.49 11.33
C LEU A 12 -24.15 19.58 11.39
N SER A 13 -23.64 19.12 10.23
CA SER A 13 -22.45 18.26 10.16
C SER A 13 -21.17 19.01 10.49
N ILE A 14 -21.03 20.26 9.99
CA ILE A 14 -19.93 21.16 10.35
C ILE A 14 -20.01 21.54 11.83
N GLY A 15 -21.21 21.82 12.34
CA GLY A 15 -21.44 22.09 13.76
C GLY A 15 -21.05 20.93 14.66
N ALA A 16 -21.43 19.70 14.31
CA ALA A 16 -21.05 18.50 15.06
C ALA A 16 -19.52 18.27 15.05
N PHE A 17 -18.84 18.53 13.93
CA PHE A 17 -17.39 18.44 13.81
C PHE A 17 -16.67 19.50 14.66
N LEU A 18 -17.16 20.75 14.68
CA LEU A 18 -16.60 21.82 15.50
C LEU A 18 -16.85 21.59 17.00
N VAL A 19 -18.00 21.03 17.37
CA VAL A 19 -18.30 20.62 18.76
C VAL A 19 -17.40 19.45 19.18
N PHE A 20 -17.12 18.49 18.29
CA PHE A 20 -16.17 17.41 18.54
C PHE A 20 -14.75 17.93 18.76
N ILE A 21 -14.28 18.86 17.92
CA ILE A 21 -12.99 19.54 18.12
C ILE A 21 -12.98 20.32 19.45
N GLY A 22 -14.08 21.00 19.79
CA GLY A 22 -14.20 21.77 21.04
C GLY A 22 -14.19 20.90 22.30
N LEU A 23 -14.86 19.75 22.30
CA LEU A 23 -14.88 18.78 23.41
C LEU A 23 -13.49 18.19 23.67
N PHE A 24 -12.67 18.03 22.63
CA PHE A 24 -11.28 17.56 22.74
C PHE A 24 -10.26 18.70 22.83
N GLY A 25 -10.67 19.96 22.64
CA GLY A 25 -9.81 21.14 22.78
C GLY A 25 -9.26 21.33 24.20
N GLY A 26 -9.99 20.84 25.22
CA GLY A 26 -9.51 20.79 26.60
C GLY A 26 -8.31 19.83 26.80
N ILE A 27 -8.18 18.80 25.96
CA ILE A 27 -7.07 17.83 26.00
C ILE A 27 -5.84 18.37 25.25
N ILE A 28 -6.02 19.29 24.30
CA ILE A 28 -4.93 19.96 23.58
C ILE A 28 -4.16 20.92 24.51
N ALA A 29 -4.82 21.48 25.53
CA ALA A 29 -4.20 22.42 26.47
C ALA A 29 -3.33 21.75 27.55
N SER A 30 -3.43 20.43 27.77
CA SER A 30 -2.72 19.73 28.85
C SER A 30 -1.38 19.10 28.42
N GLY A 31 -0.96 19.23 27.16
CA GLY A 31 0.38 18.82 26.71
C GLY A 31 0.60 17.31 26.48
N ASP A 32 -0.37 16.45 26.77
CA ASP A 32 -0.27 14.99 26.59
C ASP A 32 -0.61 14.51 25.16
N PHE A 33 -0.44 15.36 24.15
CA PHE A 33 -0.90 15.11 22.77
C PHE A 33 0.06 14.27 21.92
N LEU A 34 1.18 13.78 22.46
CA LEU A 34 2.20 13.04 21.71
C LEU A 34 2.08 11.51 21.80
N SER A 35 0.89 10.96 22.11
CA SER A 35 0.62 9.54 21.87
C SER A 35 0.00 9.36 20.47
N GLY A 36 0.76 8.73 19.57
CA GLY A 36 0.43 8.62 18.14
C GLY A 36 -0.93 7.98 17.81
N GLY A 37 -1.60 7.36 18.77
CA GLY A 37 -2.93 6.78 18.57
C GLY A 37 -4.02 7.82 18.32
N PHE A 38 -3.98 8.99 18.97
CA PHE A 38 -5.07 9.96 18.88
C PHE A 38 -5.11 10.71 17.53
N SER A 39 -3.94 11.06 16.99
CA SER A 39 -3.84 11.71 15.67
C SER A 39 -4.28 10.77 14.53
N VAL A 40 -4.04 9.46 14.66
CA VAL A 40 -4.46 8.46 13.68
C VAL A 40 -5.97 8.29 13.69
N VAL A 41 -6.59 8.23 14.87
CA VAL A 41 -8.06 8.14 14.99
C VAL A 41 -8.75 9.38 14.41
N VAL A 42 -8.23 10.58 14.69
CA VAL A 42 -8.77 11.82 14.12
C VAL A 42 -8.60 11.86 12.60
N GLY A 43 -7.47 11.39 12.07
CA GLY A 43 -7.23 11.28 10.63
C GLY A 43 -8.21 10.31 9.93
N ILE A 44 -8.44 9.13 10.52
CA ILE A 44 -9.40 8.15 10.00
C ILE A 44 -10.82 8.73 10.00
N LEU A 45 -11.23 9.38 11.10
CA LEU A 45 -12.55 10.02 11.20
C LEU A 45 -12.73 11.14 10.16
N PHE A 46 -11.69 11.93 9.89
CA PHE A 46 -11.73 12.98 8.87
C PHE A 46 -11.84 12.41 7.46
N LEU A 47 -11.12 11.34 7.15
CA LEU A 47 -11.21 10.65 5.86
C LEU A 47 -12.59 10.01 5.65
N SER A 48 -13.13 9.34 6.68
CA SER A 48 -14.50 8.78 6.63
C SER A 48 -15.55 9.88 6.44
N PHE A 49 -15.39 11.03 7.08
CA PHE A 49 -16.27 12.18 6.91
C PHE A 49 -16.20 12.76 5.48
N SER A 50 -14.98 12.98 4.96
CA SER A 50 -14.76 13.46 3.60
C SER A 50 -15.35 12.52 2.55
N HIS A 51 -15.20 11.21 2.73
CA HIS A 51 -15.78 10.20 1.86
C HIS A 51 -17.31 10.23 1.89
N LYS A 52 -17.93 10.33 3.08
CA LYS A 52 -19.38 10.40 3.22
C LYS A 52 -19.98 11.65 2.56
N ILE A 53 -19.28 12.79 2.63
CA ILE A 53 -19.68 14.02 1.93
C ILE A 53 -19.63 13.83 0.41
N LYS A 54 -18.59 13.17 -0.12
CA LYS A 54 -18.48 12.86 -1.55
C LYS A 54 -19.62 11.96 -2.04
N GLU A 55 -19.99 10.94 -1.28
CA GLU A 55 -21.12 10.05 -1.60
C GLU A 55 -22.46 10.80 -1.65
N ILE A 56 -22.75 11.64 -0.65
CA ILE A 56 -23.98 12.46 -0.62
C ILE A 56 -24.06 13.41 -1.82
N ILE A 57 -22.93 14.00 -2.22
CA ILE A 57 -22.87 14.88 -3.40
C ILE A 57 -23.10 14.08 -4.69
N LYS A 58 -22.55 12.86 -4.78
CA LYS A 58 -22.67 11.98 -5.95
C LYS A 58 -24.09 11.48 -6.15
N GLU A 59 -24.74 10.96 -5.11
CA GLU A 59 -26.12 10.45 -5.16
C GLU A 59 -27.11 11.54 -5.63
N GLN A 60 -26.94 12.79 -5.19
CA GLN A 60 -27.82 13.89 -5.59
C GLN A 60 -27.52 14.49 -6.97
N THR A 61 -26.29 14.32 -7.47
CA THR A 61 -25.98 14.68 -8.87
C THR A 61 -26.66 13.71 -9.83
N ILE A 62 -26.80 12.43 -9.43
CA ILE A 62 -27.49 11.40 -10.20
C ILE A 62 -29.01 11.63 -10.19
N GLU A 63 -29.63 11.89 -9.03
CA GLU A 63 -31.09 12.17 -8.95
C GLU A 63 -31.51 13.40 -9.80
N LYS A 64 -30.68 14.46 -9.85
CA LYS A 64 -30.97 15.64 -10.69
C LYS A 64 -30.95 15.35 -12.19
N ASN A 65 -30.15 14.38 -12.63
CA ASN A 65 -30.04 14.00 -14.03
C ASN A 65 -31.20 13.07 -14.46
N GLU A 66 -31.72 12.25 -13.56
CA GLU A 66 -32.90 11.40 -13.81
C GLU A 66 -34.20 12.22 -13.89
N ASP A 67 -34.44 13.15 -12.94
CA ASP A 67 -35.62 14.02 -12.95
C ASP A 67 -35.67 14.93 -14.20
N ALA A 68 -34.51 15.36 -14.72
CA ALA A 68 -34.41 16.19 -15.92
C ALA A 68 -34.69 15.42 -17.22
N THR A 69 -34.38 14.11 -17.25
CA THR A 69 -34.58 13.25 -18.43
C THR A 69 -36.04 12.82 -18.58
N ILE A 70 -36.78 12.66 -17.46
CA ILE A 70 -38.18 12.21 -17.48
C ILE A 70 -39.15 13.33 -17.94
N GLN A 71 -38.79 14.61 -17.80
CA GLN A 71 -39.68 15.72 -18.14
C GLN A 71 -39.59 16.20 -19.61
N ASN A 72 -38.60 15.78 -20.39
CA ASN A 72 -38.50 16.13 -21.81
C ASN A 72 -37.58 15.16 -22.60
N PRO A 73 -38.14 14.16 -23.32
CA PRO A 73 -37.33 13.10 -23.92
C PRO A 73 -36.52 13.52 -25.16
N ASP A 74 -36.81 14.68 -25.78
CA ASP A 74 -36.20 15.10 -27.06
C ASP A 74 -35.19 16.26 -26.93
N LYS A 75 -34.63 16.48 -25.73
CA LYS A 75 -33.52 17.42 -25.55
C LYS A 75 -32.26 16.70 -25.10
N GLU A 76 -31.33 16.49 -26.02
CA GLU A 76 -29.90 16.45 -25.70
C GLU A 76 -29.53 17.82 -25.09
N ASN A 77 -29.62 17.91 -23.77
CA ASN A 77 -29.26 19.10 -23.02
C ASN A 77 -27.95 18.83 -22.27
N VAL A 78 -26.85 19.24 -22.90
CA VAL A 78 -25.60 19.57 -22.21
C VAL A 78 -25.89 20.76 -21.29
N ILE A 79 -26.11 20.49 -20.01
CA ILE A 79 -26.10 21.52 -18.96
C ILE A 79 -24.92 21.20 -18.04
N GLU A 80 -23.73 21.67 -18.42
CA GLU A 80 -22.61 21.80 -17.49
C GLU A 80 -22.91 22.94 -16.51
N ASN A 81 -23.73 22.67 -15.50
CA ASN A 81 -23.65 23.43 -14.25
C ASN A 81 -22.51 22.85 -13.42
N LYS A 82 -21.29 23.22 -13.79
CA LYS A 82 -20.08 22.93 -13.03
C LYS A 82 -20.14 23.74 -11.73
N ILE A 83 -20.66 23.12 -10.67
CA ILE A 83 -20.34 23.58 -9.32
C ILE A 83 -18.84 23.34 -9.18
N ASP A 84 -18.06 24.40 -9.26
CA ASP A 84 -16.60 24.35 -9.11
C ASP A 84 -16.27 24.09 -7.64
N ILE A 85 -16.20 22.81 -7.29
CA ILE A 85 -15.85 22.34 -5.95
C ILE A 85 -14.46 22.85 -5.54
N ASP A 86 -13.56 23.10 -6.51
CA ASP A 86 -12.23 23.65 -6.22
C ASP A 86 -12.30 25.11 -5.75
N ASP A 87 -13.29 25.89 -6.20
CA ASP A 87 -13.49 27.29 -5.77
C ASP A 87 -14.09 27.37 -4.34
N LEU A 88 -14.98 26.44 -4.00
CA LEU A 88 -15.52 26.27 -2.64
C LEU A 88 -14.44 25.81 -1.65
N ILE A 89 -13.54 24.91 -2.08
CA ILE A 89 -12.40 24.47 -1.28
C ILE A 89 -11.39 25.61 -1.10
N LYS A 90 -11.05 26.35 -2.17
CA LYS A 90 -10.15 27.53 -2.12
C LYS A 90 -10.64 28.63 -1.18
N LYS A 91 -11.94 28.92 -1.17
CA LYS A 91 -12.52 29.91 -0.22
C LYS A 91 -12.47 29.46 1.24
N SER A 92 -12.43 28.15 1.51
CA SER A 92 -12.36 27.59 2.86
C SER A 92 -10.93 27.40 3.38
N VAL A 93 -9.93 27.38 2.49
CA VAL A 93 -8.51 27.18 2.82
C VAL A 93 -7.71 28.44 2.50
N ASN A 94 -7.88 29.50 3.30
CA ASN A 94 -6.87 30.55 3.40
C ASN A 94 -5.75 30.10 4.36
N ILE A 95 -4.89 29.21 3.89
CA ILE A 95 -3.54 29.02 4.41
C ILE A 95 -2.62 29.03 3.18
N THR A 96 -1.77 30.05 3.11
CA THR A 96 -0.84 30.37 2.02
C THR A 96 -0.21 29.13 1.38
N GLY A 97 -0.55 28.88 0.12
CA GLY A 97 0.07 27.84 -0.70
C GLY A 97 1.53 28.16 -1.04
N PRO A 98 2.37 27.15 -1.29
CA PRO A 98 3.79 27.34 -1.54
C PRO A 98 4.05 27.88 -2.96
N THR A 99 4.93 28.88 -3.04
CA THR A 99 5.63 29.33 -4.25
C THR A 99 6.37 28.18 -4.94
N PRO A 100 6.59 28.24 -6.27
CA PRO A 100 7.28 27.18 -7.01
C PRO A 100 8.72 27.05 -6.49
N PRO A 101 9.30 25.83 -6.44
CA PRO A 101 10.58 25.64 -5.78
C PRO A 101 11.69 26.31 -6.60
N SER A 102 12.12 27.49 -6.14
CA SER A 102 13.49 27.93 -6.33
C SER A 102 14.39 26.83 -5.79
N LYS A 103 15.45 26.46 -6.54
CA LYS A 103 16.45 25.44 -6.18
C LYS A 103 16.91 25.60 -4.73
N SER A 104 16.21 24.96 -3.79
CA SER A 104 16.54 24.98 -2.38
C SER A 104 17.48 23.81 -2.10
N LYS A 105 18.62 24.12 -1.49
CA LYS A 105 19.63 23.16 -1.05
C LYS A 105 18.94 22.01 -0.29
N LYS A 106 19.08 20.77 -0.79
CA LYS A 106 18.58 19.55 -0.13
C LYS A 106 19.12 19.50 1.29
N ALA A 107 18.25 19.55 2.28
CA ALA A 107 18.54 19.03 3.61
C ALA A 107 18.65 17.50 3.50
N ASP A 108 19.60 16.89 4.22
CA ASP A 108 19.88 15.44 4.19
C ASP A 108 18.67 14.62 4.70
N LYS A 109 17.65 14.40 3.86
CA LYS A 109 16.62 13.37 4.10
C LYS A 109 17.31 12.01 3.96
N LYS A 110 17.44 11.27 5.07
CA LYS A 110 17.91 9.87 5.03
C LYS A 110 16.91 9.05 4.23
N SER A 111 17.36 8.48 3.11
CA SER A 111 16.54 7.57 2.30
C SER A 111 16.03 6.38 3.12
N PRO A 112 14.82 5.87 2.83
CA PRO A 112 14.30 4.64 3.41
C PRO A 112 15.34 3.51 3.37
N THR A 113 15.50 2.77 4.46
CA THR A 113 16.48 1.68 4.54
C THR A 113 15.96 0.51 5.39
N TYR A 114 16.58 -0.66 5.22
CA TYR A 114 16.27 -1.87 5.97
C TYR A 114 17.49 -2.39 6.73
N ILE A 115 17.24 -3.25 7.72
CA ILE A 115 18.27 -3.96 8.48
C ILE A 115 18.04 -5.47 8.37
N LYS A 116 19.13 -6.23 8.33
CA LYS A 116 19.04 -7.69 8.39
C LYS A 116 18.65 -8.12 9.80
N ALA A 117 17.63 -8.96 9.91
CA ALA A 117 17.29 -9.62 11.16
C ALA A 117 18.36 -10.67 11.50
N ARG A 118 18.63 -10.81 12.80
CA ARG A 118 19.71 -11.70 13.31
C ARG A 118 19.22 -13.10 13.68
N LYS A 119 17.91 -13.26 13.87
CA LYS A 119 17.26 -14.51 14.27
C LYS A 119 16.06 -14.74 13.37
N LEU A 120 15.76 -16.02 13.12
CA LEU A 120 14.48 -16.43 12.56
C LEU A 120 13.39 -16.14 13.62
N VAL A 121 12.21 -15.74 13.17
CA VAL A 121 11.07 -15.34 13.99
C VAL A 121 9.83 -16.15 13.63
N ASP A 122 8.81 -16.07 14.48
CA ASP A 122 7.54 -16.79 14.37
C ASP A 122 6.44 -15.92 13.76
N ASP A 123 6.56 -14.60 13.95
CA ASP A 123 5.65 -13.60 13.40
C ASP A 123 6.39 -12.79 12.31
N TYR A 124 5.90 -12.90 11.08
CA TYR A 124 6.57 -12.31 9.93
C TYR A 124 5.59 -12.09 8.77
N VAL A 125 6.03 -11.29 7.80
CA VAL A 125 5.33 -11.17 6.51
C VAL A 125 6.29 -11.62 5.42
N VAL A 126 5.87 -12.59 4.62
CA VAL A 126 6.58 -12.94 3.38
C VAL A 126 6.15 -11.97 2.31
N ILE A 127 7.11 -11.45 1.53
CA ILE A 127 6.82 -10.59 0.38
C ILE A 127 7.55 -11.11 -0.86
N ASP A 128 6.96 -10.83 -2.03
CA ASP A 128 7.54 -11.02 -3.34
C ASP A 128 6.87 -10.02 -4.31
N PHE A 129 7.64 -9.47 -5.26
CA PHE A 129 7.12 -8.56 -6.28
C PHE A 129 7.49 -9.01 -7.69
N GLU A 130 6.48 -9.00 -8.57
CA GLU A 130 6.74 -8.92 -10.01
C GLU A 130 6.95 -7.48 -10.44
N THR A 131 7.85 -7.27 -11.39
CA THR A 131 8.31 -5.94 -11.80
C THR A 131 8.42 -5.82 -13.31
N THR A 132 8.32 -4.60 -13.84
CA THR A 132 8.44 -4.33 -15.28
C THR A 132 9.87 -4.45 -15.82
N GLY A 133 10.84 -4.79 -14.95
CA GLY A 133 12.24 -4.94 -15.30
C GLY A 133 13.12 -5.10 -14.05
N LEU A 134 14.45 -5.01 -14.21
CA LEU A 134 15.39 -5.41 -13.15
C LEU A 134 15.89 -4.27 -12.27
N SER A 135 15.63 -3.02 -12.65
CA SER A 135 16.16 -1.84 -12.00
C SER A 135 15.03 -0.91 -11.59
N PRO A 136 14.98 -0.47 -10.31
CA PRO A 136 13.93 0.43 -9.88
C PRO A 136 14.05 1.83 -10.49
N LEU A 137 15.18 2.21 -11.10
CA LEU A 137 15.33 3.54 -11.72
C LEU A 137 14.46 3.73 -12.98
N ASP A 138 14.16 2.63 -13.67
CA ASP A 138 13.50 2.60 -14.97
C ASP A 138 12.35 1.58 -15.02
N SER A 139 12.18 0.76 -13.99
CA SER A 139 11.09 -0.21 -13.83
C SER A 139 10.28 0.05 -12.56
N GLU A 140 9.08 -0.51 -12.49
CA GLU A 140 8.12 -0.37 -11.39
C GLU A 140 7.63 -1.75 -10.92
N ILE A 141 7.02 -1.79 -9.72
CA ILE A 141 6.29 -2.98 -9.27
C ILE A 141 5.01 -3.12 -10.09
N LEU A 142 4.76 -4.33 -10.56
CA LEU A 142 3.63 -4.73 -11.39
C LEU A 142 2.66 -5.66 -10.64
N GLN A 143 3.16 -6.44 -9.68
CA GLN A 143 2.34 -7.28 -8.82
C GLN A 143 2.95 -7.36 -7.43
N ILE A 144 2.09 -7.43 -6.42
CA ILE A 144 2.47 -7.51 -5.01
C ILE A 144 1.87 -8.78 -4.42
N GLY A 145 2.74 -9.67 -3.96
CA GLY A 145 2.41 -10.75 -3.03
C GLY A 145 2.88 -10.38 -1.63
N ALA A 146 2.00 -10.51 -0.64
CA ALA A 146 2.40 -10.47 0.76
C ALA A 146 1.54 -11.43 1.59
N ILE A 147 2.17 -12.27 2.40
CA ILE A 147 1.46 -13.22 3.27
C ILE A 147 1.93 -13.05 4.71
N LYS A 148 0.98 -12.82 5.61
CA LYS A 148 1.24 -12.59 7.03
C LYS A 148 1.09 -13.88 7.81
N TYR A 149 2.10 -14.14 8.64
CA TYR A 149 2.16 -15.29 9.52
C TYR A 149 2.27 -14.82 10.98
N GLU A 150 1.51 -15.45 11.86
CA GLU A 150 1.63 -15.35 13.31
C GLU A 150 1.76 -16.75 13.91
N SER A 151 2.74 -16.95 14.79
CA SER A 151 3.08 -18.29 15.29
C SER A 151 3.33 -19.32 14.18
N ASN A 152 3.88 -18.87 13.04
CA ASN A 152 4.09 -19.64 11.80
C ASN A 152 2.81 -20.08 11.06
N GLU A 153 1.63 -19.67 11.51
CA GLU A 153 0.36 -19.93 10.85
C GLU A 153 -0.05 -18.72 10.01
N GLU A 154 -0.60 -18.98 8.82
CA GLU A 154 -1.07 -17.91 7.95
C GLU A 154 -2.32 -17.26 8.55
N ILE A 155 -2.32 -15.93 8.65
CA ILE A 155 -3.47 -15.18 9.19
C ILE A 155 -4.10 -14.20 8.20
N ASP A 156 -3.35 -13.76 7.18
CA ASP A 156 -3.84 -12.78 6.21
C ASP A 156 -2.95 -12.74 4.96
N ARG A 157 -3.47 -12.25 3.83
CA ARG A 157 -2.71 -12.12 2.58
C ARG A 157 -3.16 -10.92 1.72
N ILE A 158 -2.19 -10.33 1.02
CA ILE A 158 -2.38 -9.37 -0.07
C ILE A 158 -1.91 -10.03 -1.37
N TYR A 159 -2.74 -9.89 -2.40
CA TYR A 159 -2.38 -10.16 -3.78
C TYR A 159 -2.97 -9.05 -4.65
N GLN A 160 -2.10 -8.21 -5.20
CA GLN A 160 -2.53 -6.99 -5.90
C GLN A 160 -1.69 -6.74 -7.14
N ASN A 161 -2.33 -6.71 -8.30
CA ASN A 161 -1.74 -6.14 -9.51
C ASN A 161 -1.65 -4.62 -9.36
N ILE A 162 -0.55 -4.03 -9.83
CA ILE A 162 -0.27 -2.60 -9.72
C ILE A 162 -0.12 -2.02 -11.11
N LYS A 163 -0.76 -0.88 -11.34
CA LYS A 163 -0.61 -0.14 -12.58
C LYS A 163 0.73 0.61 -12.58
N PRO A 164 1.67 0.28 -13.49
CA PRO A 164 2.88 1.08 -13.67
C PRO A 164 2.52 2.42 -14.34
N PHE A 165 3.18 3.50 -13.92
CA PHE A 165 2.95 4.84 -14.45
C PHE A 165 4.06 5.32 -15.39
N ARG A 166 5.31 4.95 -15.13
CA ARG A 166 6.50 5.44 -15.87
C ARG A 166 7.17 4.41 -16.77
N SER A 167 6.84 3.13 -16.61
CA SER A 167 7.45 2.01 -17.31
C SER A 167 6.43 1.21 -18.12
N ASN A 168 6.91 0.56 -19.17
CA ASN A 168 6.09 -0.28 -20.05
C ASN A 168 6.32 -1.76 -19.72
N ILE A 169 5.27 -2.57 -19.87
CA ILE A 169 5.36 -4.02 -19.79
C ILE A 169 5.89 -4.53 -21.14
N SER A 170 7.14 -5.02 -21.14
CA SER A 170 7.72 -5.59 -22.37
C SER A 170 7.18 -7.00 -22.62
N LYS A 171 7.20 -7.45 -23.89
CA LYS A 171 6.87 -8.85 -24.25
C LYS A 171 7.64 -9.89 -23.45
N ARG A 172 8.87 -9.57 -23.02
CA ARG A 172 9.67 -10.44 -22.17
C ARG A 172 9.06 -10.57 -20.77
N ILE A 173 8.61 -9.46 -20.19
CA ILE A 173 7.96 -9.46 -18.87
C ILE A 173 6.61 -10.18 -18.95
N THR A 174 5.81 -9.93 -19.98
CA THR A 174 4.57 -10.68 -20.22
C THR A 174 4.83 -12.18 -20.33
N LYS A 175 5.87 -12.60 -21.04
CA LYS A 175 6.22 -14.04 -21.14
C LYS A 175 6.61 -14.66 -19.79
N ILE A 176 7.18 -13.86 -18.88
CA ILE A 176 7.63 -14.34 -17.57
C ILE A 176 6.45 -14.38 -16.60
N THR A 177 5.74 -13.26 -16.46
CA THR A 177 4.71 -13.01 -15.43
C THR A 177 3.30 -13.36 -15.87
N GLY A 178 3.07 -13.51 -17.18
CA GLY A 178 1.73 -13.62 -17.76
C GLY A 178 0.94 -12.32 -17.83
N LEU A 179 1.45 -11.22 -17.27
CA LEU A 179 0.73 -9.94 -17.19
C LEU A 179 0.92 -9.09 -18.46
N GLU A 180 -0.18 -8.57 -18.96
CA GLU A 180 -0.27 -7.60 -20.04
C GLU A 180 -0.76 -6.24 -19.51
N LEU A 181 -0.72 -5.21 -20.36
CA LEU A 181 -1.11 -3.85 -19.95
C LEU A 181 -2.60 -3.81 -19.58
N GLU A 182 -3.40 -4.58 -20.30
CA GLU A 182 -4.84 -4.73 -20.15
C GLU A 182 -5.23 -5.28 -18.78
N ASP A 183 -4.39 -6.13 -18.18
CA ASP A 183 -4.62 -6.72 -16.85
C ASP A 183 -4.44 -5.70 -15.72
N VAL A 184 -3.68 -4.63 -15.96
CA VAL A 184 -3.28 -3.67 -14.93
C VAL A 184 -3.77 -2.24 -15.17
N VAL A 185 -4.35 -1.94 -16.34
CA VAL A 185 -4.75 -0.57 -16.70
C VAL A 185 -5.77 0.06 -15.75
N ASN A 186 -6.62 -0.77 -15.14
CA ASN A 186 -7.67 -0.39 -14.19
C ASN A 186 -7.28 -0.67 -12.73
N MET A 187 -6.06 -1.14 -12.47
CA MET A 187 -5.56 -1.43 -11.13
C MET A 187 -5.05 -0.15 -10.44
N PRO A 188 -4.98 -0.12 -9.10
CA PRO A 188 -4.41 1.00 -8.38
C PRO A 188 -2.94 1.23 -8.76
N THR A 189 -2.50 2.48 -8.65
CA THR A 189 -1.06 2.79 -8.70
C THR A 189 -0.39 2.33 -7.41
N PHE A 190 0.94 2.25 -7.41
CA PHE A 190 1.66 1.99 -6.16
C PHE A 190 1.41 3.09 -5.12
N GLU A 191 1.32 4.36 -5.53
CA GLU A 191 1.02 5.47 -4.64
C GLU A 191 -0.29 5.23 -3.88
N ASP A 192 -1.35 4.90 -4.62
CA ASP A 192 -2.69 4.64 -4.07
C ASP A 192 -2.73 3.43 -3.13
N PHE A 193 -2.00 2.36 -3.48
CA PHE A 193 -2.03 1.10 -2.73
C PHE A 193 -1.04 1.06 -1.56
N SER A 194 0.02 1.86 -1.61
CA SER A 194 1.10 1.84 -0.64
C SER A 194 0.67 2.01 0.83
N PRO A 195 -0.36 2.82 1.20
CA PRO A 195 -0.78 2.91 2.60
C PRO A 195 -1.29 1.57 3.14
N GLN A 196 -2.01 0.81 2.31
CA GLN A 196 -2.51 -0.51 2.69
C GLN A 196 -1.35 -1.50 2.87
N LEU A 197 -0.42 -1.55 1.90
CA LEU A 197 0.76 -2.40 2.01
C LEU A 197 1.58 -2.06 3.26
N MET A 198 1.86 -0.77 3.48
CA MET A 198 2.68 -0.31 4.60
C MET A 198 2.02 -0.62 5.95
N SER A 199 0.70 -0.48 6.05
CA SER A 199 -0.06 -0.91 7.23
C SER A 199 0.07 -2.43 7.43
N PHE A 200 -0.08 -3.21 6.35
CA PHE A 200 -0.02 -4.67 6.39
C PHE A 200 1.33 -5.20 6.90
N ILE A 201 2.44 -4.62 6.43
CA ILE A 201 3.80 -5.04 6.80
C ILE A 201 4.32 -4.39 8.09
N SER A 202 3.64 -3.37 8.60
CA SER A 202 4.09 -2.63 9.78
C SER A 202 4.29 -3.54 10.99
N CYS A 203 5.35 -3.29 11.77
CA CYS A 203 5.73 -4.06 12.96
C CYS A 203 6.24 -5.50 12.73
N TYR A 204 6.04 -6.10 11.55
CA TYR A 204 6.55 -7.43 11.23
C TYR A 204 7.99 -7.41 10.70
N THR A 205 8.68 -8.54 10.86
CA THR A 205 9.90 -8.81 10.09
C THR A 205 9.50 -9.29 8.70
N LEU A 206 10.09 -8.72 7.66
CA LEU A 206 9.88 -9.20 6.29
C LEU A 206 10.75 -10.41 5.99
N VAL A 207 10.20 -11.35 5.25
CA VAL A 207 10.89 -12.51 4.70
C VAL A 207 10.75 -12.45 3.19
N ALA A 208 11.85 -12.58 2.46
CA ALA A 208 11.83 -12.62 1.00
C ALA A 208 12.96 -13.51 0.48
N HIS A 209 12.84 -14.01 -0.74
CA HIS A 209 13.89 -14.79 -1.39
C HIS A 209 14.71 -13.89 -2.32
N ASN A 210 16.01 -13.72 -2.06
CA ASN A 210 16.81 -12.67 -2.69
C ASN A 210 16.26 -11.27 -2.36
N ALA A 211 15.96 -11.06 -1.07
CA ALA A 211 15.35 -9.85 -0.54
C ALA A 211 15.92 -8.50 -1.02
N PRO A 212 17.23 -8.35 -1.31
CA PRO A 212 17.74 -7.10 -1.90
C PRO A 212 17.03 -6.67 -3.19
N PHE A 213 16.45 -7.60 -3.95
CA PHE A 213 15.70 -7.30 -5.16
C PHE A 213 14.35 -6.64 -4.86
N ASP A 214 13.50 -7.24 -4.05
CA ASP A 214 12.19 -6.67 -3.71
C ASP A 214 12.32 -5.36 -2.95
N LEU A 215 13.28 -5.30 -2.01
CA LEU A 215 13.42 -4.13 -1.15
C LEU A 215 13.99 -2.91 -1.87
N LYS A 216 14.83 -3.07 -2.90
CA LYS A 216 15.25 -1.90 -3.68
C LYS A 216 14.06 -1.30 -4.45
N PHE A 217 13.08 -2.11 -4.87
CA PHE A 217 11.86 -1.63 -5.51
C PHE A 217 10.93 -0.95 -4.51
N LEU A 218 10.66 -1.60 -3.37
CA LEU A 218 9.84 -1.02 -2.30
C LEU A 218 10.41 0.32 -1.84
N LEU A 219 11.68 0.36 -1.45
CA LEU A 219 12.30 1.57 -0.91
C LEU A 219 12.38 2.70 -1.96
N HIS A 220 12.60 2.34 -3.23
CA HIS A 220 12.60 3.32 -4.31
C HIS A 220 11.21 3.94 -4.48
N GLN A 221 10.16 3.13 -4.60
CA GLN A 221 8.80 3.66 -4.76
C GLN A 221 8.29 4.42 -3.54
N LEU A 222 8.64 3.99 -2.32
CA LEU A 222 8.35 4.79 -1.12
C LEU A 222 9.02 6.16 -1.19
N ASN A 223 10.28 6.22 -1.63
CA ASN A 223 11.00 7.47 -1.78
C ASN A 223 10.42 8.36 -2.91
N GLU A 224 10.04 7.78 -4.06
CA GLU A 224 9.41 8.52 -5.16
C GLU A 224 8.07 9.15 -4.72
N ASN A 225 7.30 8.43 -3.90
CA ASN A 225 5.99 8.87 -3.39
C ASN A 225 6.08 9.68 -2.08
N ASN A 226 7.28 10.07 -1.63
CA ASN A 226 7.52 10.81 -0.38
C ASN A 226 6.94 10.13 0.89
N ILE A 227 6.90 8.79 0.90
CA ILE A 227 6.41 8.00 2.03
C ILE A 227 7.57 7.74 2.98
N GLU A 228 7.47 8.28 4.19
CA GLU A 228 8.51 8.14 5.20
C GLU A 228 8.30 6.87 6.04
N LEU A 229 9.41 6.17 6.32
CA LEU A 229 9.42 5.03 7.23
C LEU A 229 9.69 5.52 8.65
N ASN A 230 8.74 5.31 9.56
CA ASN A 230 8.92 5.63 10.98
C ASN A 230 10.01 4.75 11.64
N GLN A 231 10.27 3.57 11.09
CA GLN A 231 11.28 2.63 11.58
C GLN A 231 11.93 1.90 10.41
N ARG A 232 13.17 1.43 10.59
CA ARG A 232 13.82 0.57 9.60
C ARG A 232 13.11 -0.78 9.51
N ILE A 233 12.88 -1.24 8.29
CA ILE A 233 12.30 -2.56 8.02
C ILE A 233 13.31 -3.63 8.45
N ARG A 234 12.87 -4.64 9.21
CA ARG A 234 13.69 -5.83 9.52
C ARG A 234 13.46 -6.89 8.46
N VAL A 235 14.52 -7.55 8.02
CA VAL A 235 14.46 -8.43 6.84
C VAL A 235 15.24 -9.71 7.05
N ILE A 236 14.66 -10.83 6.65
CA ILE A 236 15.31 -12.13 6.50
C ILE A 236 15.32 -12.48 5.02
N ASP A 237 16.52 -12.74 4.48
CA ASP A 237 16.70 -13.20 3.11
C ASP A 237 16.87 -14.73 3.10
N THR A 238 15.96 -15.44 2.44
CA THR A 238 15.98 -16.90 2.39
C THR A 238 17.01 -17.43 1.40
N LEU A 239 17.53 -16.65 0.45
CA LEU A 239 18.54 -17.13 -0.50
C LEU A 239 19.87 -17.55 0.17
N PRO A 240 20.53 -16.73 1.01
CA PRO A 240 21.75 -17.14 1.71
C PRO A 240 21.48 -18.19 2.80
N LEU A 241 20.24 -18.31 3.28
CA LEU A 241 19.84 -19.42 4.13
C LEU A 241 19.76 -20.70 3.29
N ALA A 242 19.06 -20.68 2.15
CA ALA A 242 18.89 -21.83 1.29
C ALA A 242 20.22 -22.43 0.81
N ARG A 243 21.20 -21.57 0.48
CA ARG A 243 22.57 -21.99 0.12
C ARG A 243 23.28 -22.85 1.18
N ARG A 244 22.88 -22.72 2.45
CA ARG A 244 23.47 -23.47 3.57
C ARG A 244 22.70 -24.76 3.89
N HIS A 245 21.45 -24.86 3.46
CA HIS A 245 20.53 -25.92 3.88
C HIS A 245 20.10 -26.85 2.73
N PHE A 246 20.23 -26.43 1.47
CA PHE A 246 19.82 -27.21 0.32
C PHE A 246 20.98 -27.50 -0.63
N GLU A 247 21.10 -28.77 -1.01
CA GLU A 247 22.03 -29.23 -2.04
C GLU A 247 21.31 -29.28 -3.40
N THR A 248 21.21 -28.13 -4.05
CA THR A 248 20.57 -27.96 -5.36
C THR A 248 21.56 -27.37 -6.38
N PRO A 249 21.37 -27.61 -7.69
CA PRO A 249 22.28 -27.07 -8.73
C PRO A 249 22.32 -25.55 -8.73
N ASN A 250 21.22 -24.92 -8.32
CA ASN A 250 21.16 -23.51 -7.98
C ASN A 250 20.09 -23.30 -6.90
N HIS A 251 20.08 -22.14 -6.26
CA HIS A 251 19.14 -21.81 -5.19
C HIS A 251 18.08 -20.81 -5.61
N LYS A 252 17.73 -20.75 -6.90
CA LYS A 252 16.58 -19.96 -7.36
C LYS A 252 15.30 -20.57 -6.81
N LEU A 253 14.29 -19.73 -6.60
CA LEU A 253 13.01 -20.15 -6.04
C LEU A 253 12.37 -21.29 -6.84
N ILE A 254 12.38 -21.23 -8.18
CA ILE A 254 11.93 -22.32 -9.06
C ILE A 254 12.62 -23.66 -8.76
N THR A 255 13.93 -23.67 -8.55
CA THR A 255 14.68 -24.91 -8.26
C THR A 255 14.40 -25.41 -6.85
N LEU A 256 14.20 -24.52 -5.89
CA LEU A 256 13.81 -24.89 -4.53
C LEU A 256 12.36 -25.41 -4.47
N LYS A 257 11.46 -24.86 -5.29
CA LYS A 257 10.09 -25.33 -5.48
C LYS A 257 10.08 -26.79 -5.94
N ASP A 258 10.84 -27.07 -7.00
CA ASP A 258 11.00 -28.43 -7.54
C ASP A 258 11.61 -29.38 -6.50
N TYR A 259 12.67 -28.93 -5.80
CA TYR A 259 13.32 -29.71 -4.75
C TYR A 259 12.37 -30.08 -3.60
N LEU A 260 11.49 -29.16 -3.21
CA LEU A 260 10.50 -29.35 -2.15
C LEU A 260 9.23 -30.07 -2.63
N ASN A 261 9.16 -30.47 -3.91
CA ASN A 261 7.99 -31.10 -4.54
C ASN A 261 6.70 -30.27 -4.36
N LEU A 262 6.79 -28.95 -4.56
CA LEU A 262 5.68 -28.03 -4.46
C LEU A 262 5.04 -27.80 -5.84
N ASP A 263 3.73 -27.96 -5.93
CA ASP A 263 2.94 -27.78 -7.16
C ASP A 263 2.25 -26.40 -7.15
N ASN A 264 3.04 -25.36 -7.41
CA ASN A 264 2.61 -23.96 -7.42
C ASN A 264 3.09 -23.29 -8.72
N ASN A 265 2.35 -22.30 -9.21
CA ASN A 265 2.80 -21.50 -10.36
C ASN A 265 4.06 -20.70 -9.98
N SER A 266 4.94 -20.46 -10.95
CA SER A 266 6.08 -19.55 -10.75
C SER A 266 5.87 -18.27 -11.52
N HIS A 267 6.49 -17.19 -11.06
CA HIS A 267 6.29 -15.84 -11.59
C HIS A 267 4.87 -15.30 -11.33
N ASP A 268 4.30 -15.75 -10.22
CA ASP A 268 3.13 -15.18 -9.58
C ASP A 268 3.54 -14.82 -8.16
N ALA A 269 3.41 -13.54 -7.81
CA ALA A 269 3.97 -13.01 -6.58
C ALA A 269 3.39 -13.68 -5.32
N LEU A 270 2.12 -14.11 -5.34
CA LEU A 270 1.51 -14.79 -4.19
C LEU A 270 2.00 -16.24 -4.08
N GLU A 271 2.08 -16.95 -5.20
CA GLU A 271 2.60 -18.32 -5.23
C GLU A 271 4.09 -18.34 -4.84
N ASP A 272 4.88 -17.38 -5.31
CA ASP A 272 6.29 -17.25 -4.94
C ASP A 272 6.46 -16.85 -3.45
N CYS A 273 5.51 -16.12 -2.85
CA CYS A 273 5.44 -15.97 -1.39
C CYS A 273 5.21 -17.31 -0.68
N LEU A 274 4.30 -18.16 -1.17
CA LEU A 274 4.04 -19.48 -0.57
C LEU A 274 5.29 -20.36 -0.62
N VAL A 275 5.99 -20.42 -1.76
CA VAL A 275 7.25 -21.17 -1.90
C VAL A 275 8.32 -20.59 -0.96
N THR A 276 8.46 -19.27 -0.91
CA THR A 276 9.41 -18.60 -0.01
C THR A 276 9.14 -18.92 1.45
N ASN A 277 7.86 -18.97 1.86
CA ASN A 277 7.47 -19.38 3.20
C ASN A 277 7.87 -20.84 3.48
N LYS A 278 7.63 -21.76 2.55
CA LYS A 278 8.01 -23.17 2.71
C LYS A 278 9.52 -23.34 2.88
N VAL A 279 10.32 -22.62 2.09
CA VAL A 279 11.77 -22.58 2.24
C VAL A 279 12.16 -22.05 3.63
N TYR A 280 11.56 -20.94 4.06
CA TYR A 280 11.83 -20.33 5.36
C TYR A 280 11.51 -21.26 6.53
N GLN A 281 10.30 -21.84 6.55
CA GLN A 281 9.87 -22.74 7.62
C GLN A 281 10.65 -24.05 7.64
N TYR A 282 11.02 -24.61 6.48
CA TYR A 282 11.90 -25.78 6.41
C TYR A 282 13.24 -25.51 7.12
N ILE A 283 13.90 -24.39 6.77
CA ILE A 283 15.18 -24.00 7.36
C ILE A 283 15.06 -23.77 8.87
N LYS A 284 13.98 -23.12 9.29
CA LYS A 284 13.70 -22.86 10.71
C LYS A 284 13.53 -24.17 11.49
N HIS A 285 12.79 -25.12 10.94
CA HIS A 285 12.59 -26.43 11.54
C HIS A 285 13.89 -27.24 11.64
N GLU A 286 14.70 -27.26 10.58
CA GLU A 286 16.01 -27.93 10.59
C GLU A 286 16.97 -27.32 11.64
N ASN A 287 17.01 -26.00 11.76
CA ASN A 287 17.82 -25.33 12.78
C ASN A 287 17.39 -25.70 14.21
N ASN A 288 16.08 -25.84 14.45
CA ASN A 288 15.57 -26.22 15.77
C ASN A 288 15.96 -27.66 16.14
N LYS A 289 16.00 -28.59 15.18
CA LYS A 289 16.48 -29.97 15.42
C LYS A 289 17.94 -29.99 15.86
N ILE A 290 18.80 -29.22 15.17
CA ILE A 290 20.24 -29.17 15.47
C ILE A 290 20.48 -28.70 16.91
N VAL A 291 19.72 -27.70 17.38
CA VAL A 291 19.81 -27.18 18.76
C VAL A 291 19.33 -28.20 19.79
N GLN A 292 18.33 -29.02 19.48
CA GLN A 292 17.84 -30.06 20.40
C GLN A 292 18.78 -31.26 20.54
N VAL A 293 19.56 -31.58 19.50
CA VAL A 293 20.53 -32.69 19.53
C VAL A 293 21.86 -32.30 20.20
N SER A 294 22.12 -31.01 20.36
CA SER A 294 23.37 -30.48 20.93
C SER A 294 23.29 -30.08 22.42
N ASN A 295 22.12 -30.27 23.05
CA ASN A 295 21.90 -30.10 24.49
C ASN A 295 21.64 -31.46 25.16
#